data_AF-A0A3D5BX47-F1
#
_entry.id   AF-A0A3D5BX47-F1
#
_cell.length_a   1.000
_cell.length_b   1.000
_cell.length_c   1.000
_cell.angle_alpha   90.00
_cell.angle_beta   90.00
_cell.angle_gamma   90.00
#
_symmetry.space_group_name_H-M   'P 1'
#
loop_
_entity.id
_entity.type
_entity.pdbx_description
1 polymer ?
#
loop_
_entity_poly.entity_id
_entity_poly.type
_entity_poly.pdbx_seq_one_letter_code
_entity_poly.pdbx_strand_id
1 'polypeptide(L)'
;MKNKTKFFLSVISMLLILVPPMVSLAQFQPPTDTGLPSGSIKDIVTNIMNWLLMIVGIVGVIGFAISGILYLTAAGDETRAGQAKSAMLYSIIGVIVAIIGVVVIRAAQSMLSGTGADF
;
A
#
# COMPACT_ATOMS: atom_id res chain seq x y z
N MET A 1 -10.12 -49.17 -45.61
CA MET A 1 -9.41 -47.89 -45.31
C MET A 1 -10.35 -46.70 -45.07
N LYS A 2 -11.55 -46.66 -45.68
CA LYS A 2 -12.50 -45.51 -45.60
C LYS A 2 -12.98 -45.11 -44.19
N ASN A 3 -13.00 -46.01 -43.20
CA ASN A 3 -13.48 -45.69 -41.84
C ASN A 3 -12.44 -44.94 -40.98
N LYS A 4 -11.14 -45.13 -41.21
CA LYS A 4 -10.10 -44.43 -40.43
C LYS A 4 -10.01 -42.95 -40.81
N THR A 5 -10.24 -42.63 -42.10
CA THR A 5 -10.26 -41.25 -42.60
C THR A 5 -11.47 -40.47 -42.08
N LYS A 6 -12.65 -41.10 -41.99
CA LYS A 6 -13.86 -40.46 -41.40
C LYS A 6 -13.70 -40.18 -39.90
N PHE A 7 -13.07 -41.11 -39.17
CA PHE A 7 -12.74 -40.90 -37.76
C PHE A 7 -11.75 -39.73 -37.58
N PHE A 8 -10.71 -39.66 -38.41
CA PHE A 8 -9.73 -38.58 -38.36
C PHE A 8 -10.34 -37.21 -38.70
N LEU A 9 -11.23 -37.15 -39.71
CA LEU A 9 -11.99 -35.94 -40.05
C LEU A 9 -12.91 -35.50 -38.89
N SER A 10 -13.58 -36.44 -38.22
CA SER A 10 -14.45 -36.13 -37.07
C SER A 10 -13.68 -35.54 -35.89
N VAL A 11 -12.47 -36.03 -35.63
CA VAL A 11 -11.60 -35.51 -34.54
C VAL A 11 -11.12 -34.10 -34.85
N ILE A 12 -10.75 -33.83 -36.11
CA ILE A 12 -10.36 -32.49 -36.58
C ILE A 12 -11.51 -31.48 -36.46
N SER A 13 -12.74 -31.85 -36.84
CA SER A 13 -13.90 -30.97 -36.69
C SER A 13 -14.27 -30.70 -35.22
N MET A 14 -14.09 -31.68 -34.33
CA MET A 14 -14.35 -31.51 -32.91
C MET A 14 -13.33 -30.57 -32.25
N LEU A 15 -12.07 -30.64 -32.67
CA LEU A 15 -11.02 -29.68 -32.26
C LEU A 15 -11.35 -28.26 -32.73
N LEU A 16 -11.79 -28.08 -33.97
CA LEU A 16 -12.14 -26.76 -34.52
C LEU A 16 -13.32 -26.08 -33.80
N ILE A 17 -14.25 -26.85 -33.21
CA ILE A 17 -15.39 -26.30 -32.46
C ILE A 17 -15.03 -26.00 -31.00
N LEU A 18 -14.03 -26.69 -30.44
CA LEU A 18 -13.61 -26.52 -29.04
C LEU A 18 -12.53 -25.44 -28.85
N VAL A 19 -11.75 -25.13 -29.89
CA VAL A 19 -10.74 -24.05 -29.84
C VAL A 19 -11.37 -22.65 -29.63
N PRO A 20 -12.47 -22.25 -30.29
CA PRO A 20 -13.07 -20.93 -30.10
C PRO A 20 -13.46 -20.56 -28.65
N PRO A 21 -14.14 -21.41 -27.85
CA PRO A 21 -14.43 -21.08 -26.45
C PRO A 21 -13.18 -21.03 -25.56
N MET A 22 -12.14 -21.80 -25.90
CA MET A 22 -10.86 -21.73 -25.18
C MET A 22 -10.09 -20.44 -25.46
N VAL A 23 -10.20 -19.91 -26.68
CA VAL A 23 -9.59 -18.62 -27.05
C VAL A 23 -10.39 -17.44 -26.47
N SER A 24 -11.72 -17.53 -26.39
CA SER A 24 -12.54 -16.43 -25.85
C SER A 24 -12.32 -16.18 -24.35
N LEU A 25 -12.07 -17.24 -23.57
CA LEU A 25 -11.75 -17.12 -22.15
C LEU A 25 -10.31 -16.64 -21.89
N ALA A 26 -9.38 -16.86 -22.83
CA ALA A 26 -7.99 -16.40 -22.74
C ALA A 26 -7.79 -14.94 -23.20
N GLN A 27 -8.75 -14.37 -23.94
CA GLN A 27 -8.66 -13.02 -24.49
C GLN A 27 -9.10 -11.92 -23.51
N PHE A 28 -9.51 -12.26 -22.28
CA PHE A 28 -9.72 -11.23 -21.26
C PHE A 28 -8.37 -10.68 -20.80
N GLN A 29 -7.84 -9.75 -21.58
CA GLN A 29 -6.68 -8.96 -21.22
C GLN A 29 -7.22 -7.71 -20.51
N PRO A 30 -7.10 -7.60 -19.17
CA PRO A 30 -7.53 -6.39 -18.48
C PRO A 30 -6.78 -5.20 -19.10
N PRO A 31 -7.46 -4.08 -19.38
CA PRO A 31 -6.85 -2.95 -20.06
C PRO A 31 -5.63 -2.45 -19.28
N THR A 32 -4.46 -2.53 -19.90
CA THR A 32 -3.14 -2.25 -19.30
C THR A 32 -2.75 -0.76 -19.32
N ASP A 33 -3.62 0.10 -19.86
CA ASP A 33 -3.32 1.51 -20.11
C ASP A 33 -4.50 2.43 -19.73
N THR A 34 -5.02 2.24 -18.52
CA THR A 34 -6.16 3.01 -17.99
C THR A 34 -5.75 4.33 -17.35
N GLY A 35 -4.44 4.61 -17.21
CA GLY A 35 -3.95 5.73 -16.40
C GLY A 35 -4.30 5.63 -14.91
N LEU A 36 -4.86 4.49 -14.48
CA LEU A 36 -5.18 4.19 -13.10
C LEU A 36 -4.02 3.40 -12.48
N PRO A 37 -3.76 3.56 -11.18
CA PRO A 37 -2.77 2.73 -10.50
C PRO A 37 -3.14 1.24 -10.66
N SER A 38 -2.28 0.47 -11.31
CA SER A 38 -2.50 -0.94 -11.66
C SER A 38 -2.27 -1.92 -10.50
N GLY A 39 -2.55 -1.48 -9.27
CA GLY A 39 -2.41 -2.27 -8.04
C GLY A 39 -3.76 -2.62 -7.45
N SER A 40 -3.79 -3.60 -6.55
CA SER A 40 -4.97 -3.83 -5.72
C SER A 40 -5.27 -2.56 -4.92
N ILE A 41 -6.52 -2.35 -4.47
CA ILE A 41 -6.89 -1.20 -3.60
C ILE A 41 -5.92 -1.08 -2.41
N LYS A 42 -5.42 -2.23 -1.92
CA LYS A 42 -4.40 -2.33 -0.87
C LYS A 42 -3.08 -1.64 -1.23
N ASP A 43 -2.61 -1.74 -2.46
CA ASP A 43 -1.33 -1.20 -2.90
C ASP A 43 -1.41 0.33 -3.00
N ILE A 44 -2.53 0.84 -3.50
CA ILE A 44 -2.78 2.29 -3.61
C ILE A 44 -2.78 2.92 -2.21
N VAL A 45 -3.53 2.33 -1.29
CA VAL A 45 -3.62 2.81 0.10
C VAL A 45 -2.26 2.73 0.79
N THR A 46 -1.52 1.63 0.60
CA THR A 46 -0.18 1.46 1.18
C THR A 46 0.81 2.49 0.63
N ASN A 47 0.75 2.78 -0.66
CA ASN A 47 1.67 3.73 -1.29
C ASN A 47 1.40 5.17 -0.82
N ILE A 48 0.13 5.58 -0.75
CA ILE A 48 -0.27 6.88 -0.20
C ILE A 48 0.15 6.99 1.27
N MET A 49 -0.04 5.93 2.05
CA MET A 49 0.36 5.89 3.45
C MET A 49 1.87 6.06 3.63
N ASN A 50 2.68 5.31 2.87
CA ASN A 50 4.14 5.45 2.92
C ASN A 50 4.59 6.87 2.58
N TRP A 51 3.94 7.50 1.60
CA TRP A 51 4.20 8.89 1.26
C TRP A 51 3.86 9.86 2.41
N LEU A 52 2.71 9.68 3.06
CA LEU A 52 2.35 10.47 4.24
C LEU A 52 3.31 10.27 5.42
N LEU A 53 3.69 9.02 5.70
CA LEU A 53 4.64 8.70 6.78
C LEU A 53 6.02 9.32 6.54
N MET A 54 6.46 9.36 5.29
CA MET A 54 7.72 10.03 4.93
C MET A 54 7.67 11.52 5.28
N ILE A 55 6.59 12.21 4.93
CA ILE A 55 6.40 13.63 5.24
C ILE A 55 6.35 13.86 6.75
N VAL A 56 5.57 13.05 7.47
CA VAL A 56 5.45 13.16 8.93
C VAL A 56 6.79 12.89 9.61
N GLY A 57 7.58 11.93 9.13
CA GLY A 57 8.92 11.66 9.63
C GLY A 57 9.84 12.87 9.48
N ILE A 58 9.87 13.50 8.30
CA ILE A 58 10.68 14.69 8.04
C ILE A 58 10.23 15.86 8.93
N VAL A 59 8.93 16.14 8.98
CA VAL A 59 8.38 17.23 9.80
C VAL A 59 8.63 17.00 11.28
N GLY A 60 8.49 15.75 11.76
CA GLY A 60 8.75 15.38 13.15
C GLY A 60 10.20 15.63 13.56
N VAL A 61 11.17 15.24 12.72
CA VAL A 61 12.60 15.48 12.99
C VAL A 61 12.92 16.97 12.99
N ILE A 62 12.38 17.74 12.03
CA ILE A 62 12.60 19.19 11.96
C ILE A 62 11.98 19.89 13.18
N GLY A 63 10.73 19.57 13.53
CA GLY A 63 10.05 20.13 14.69
C GLY A 63 10.77 19.82 16.01
N PHE A 64 11.29 18.59 16.13
CA PHE A 64 12.11 18.18 17.27
C PHE A 64 13.41 18.99 17.35
N ALA A 65 14.12 19.15 16.24
CA ALA A 65 15.36 19.93 16.18
C ALA A 65 15.14 21.42 16.54
N ILE A 66 14.11 22.04 15.99
CA ILE A 66 13.75 23.45 16.29
C ILE A 66 13.44 23.62 17.77
N SER A 67 12.67 22.69 18.34
CA SER A 67 12.33 22.71 19.76
C SER A 67 13.56 22.56 20.65
N GLY A 68 14.53 21.72 20.26
CA GLY A 68 15.81 21.58 20.94
C GLY A 68 16.64 22.86 20.92
N ILE A 69 16.75 23.52 19.76
CA ILE A 69 17.46 24.80 19.63
C ILE A 69 16.77 25.89 20.48
N LEU A 70 15.44 25.94 20.46
CA LEU A 70 14.67 26.90 21.26
C LEU A 70 14.87 26.69 22.77
N TYR A 71 14.98 25.43 23.20
CA TYR A 71 15.26 25.10 24.60
C TYR A 71 16.66 25.54 25.03
N LEU A 72 17.68 25.26 24.20
CA LEU A 72 19.07 25.62 24.48
C LEU A 72 19.29 27.14 24.48
N THR A 73 18.56 27.87 23.64
CA THR A 73 18.67 29.34 23.50
C THR A 73 17.79 30.12 24.46
N ALA A 74 16.99 29.46 25.31
CA ALA A 74 16.07 30.13 26.24
C ALA A 74 16.78 30.97 27.32
N ALA A 75 18.10 30.82 27.51
CA ALA A 75 18.94 31.69 28.35
C ALA A 75 18.41 31.94 29.79
N GLY A 76 17.66 31.00 30.36
CA GLY A 76 17.07 31.11 31.70
C GLY A 76 15.65 31.68 31.75
N ASP A 77 15.05 32.04 30.62
CA ASP A 77 13.63 32.41 30.54
C ASP A 77 12.75 31.15 30.69
N GLU A 78 12.10 31.02 31.85
CA GLU A 78 11.22 29.89 32.15
C GLU A 78 10.06 29.75 31.16
N THR A 79 9.54 30.85 30.63
CA THR A 79 8.42 30.85 29.69
C THR A 79 8.86 30.23 28.35
N ARG A 80 10.02 30.67 27.84
CA ARG A 80 10.58 30.15 26.59
C ARG A 80 11.05 28.71 26.71
N ALA A 81 11.66 28.36 27.85
CA ALA A 81 12.04 26.99 28.16
C ALA A 81 10.80 26.08 28.25
N GLY A 82 9.72 26.54 28.87
CA GLY A 82 8.45 25.82 28.93
C GLY A 82 7.81 25.59 27.56
N GLN A 83 7.76 26.62 26.72
CA GLN A 83 7.24 26.51 25.35
C GLN A 83 8.06 25.53 24.49
N ALA A 84 9.40 25.58 24.59
CA ALA A 84 10.28 24.67 23.86
C ALA A 84 10.07 23.20 24.28
N LYS A 85 9.86 22.94 25.58
CA LYS A 85 9.53 21.59 26.07
C LYS A 85 8.19 21.11 25.52
N SER A 86 7.15 21.94 25.54
CA SER A 86 5.85 21.56 24.98
C SER A 86 5.93 21.29 23.47
N ALA A 87 6.66 22.11 22.72
CA ALA A 87 6.89 21.91 21.29
C ALA A 87 7.66 20.60 20.99
N MET A 88 8.66 20.28 21.82
CA MET A 88 9.39 19.02 21.75
C MET A 88 8.45 17.83 22.02
N LEU A 89 7.60 17.91 23.05
CA LEU A 89 6.62 16.86 23.35
C LEU A 89 5.63 16.66 22.20
N TYR A 90 5.10 17.72 21.61
CA TYR A 90 4.20 17.61 20.46
C TYR A 90 4.87 16.95 19.25
N SER A 91 6.15 17.27 19.00
CA SER A 91 6.92 16.63 17.93
C SER A 91 7.10 15.13 18.18
N ILE A 92 7.40 14.74 19.42
CA ILE A 92 7.51 13.32 19.82
C ILE A 92 6.16 12.60 19.67
N ILE A 93 5.08 13.19 20.19
CA ILE A 93 3.74 12.61 20.13
C ILE A 93 3.31 12.41 18.66
N GLY A 94 3.59 13.38 17.78
CA GLY A 94 3.29 13.25 16.35
C GLY A 94 3.97 12.03 15.70
N VAL A 95 5.25 11.79 16.02
CA VAL A 95 5.99 10.62 15.53
C VAL A 95 5.44 9.32 16.12
N ILE A 96 5.11 9.30 17.41
CA ILE A 96 4.51 8.12 18.06
C ILE A 96 3.17 7.76 17.41
N VAL A 97 2.30 8.75 17.19
CA VAL A 97 0.99 8.54 16.54
C VAL A 97 1.17 8.00 15.11
N ALA A 98 2.15 8.50 14.36
CA ALA A 98 2.45 7.99 13.03
C ALA A 98 2.83 6.50 13.04
N ILE A 99 3.66 6.07 14.00
CA ILE A 99 4.06 4.67 14.16
C ILE A 99 2.85 3.79 14.52
N ILE A 100 2.00 4.25 15.44
CA ILE A 100 0.77 3.53 15.83
C ILE A 100 -0.17 3.37 14.63
N GLY A 101 -0.29 4.40 13.77
CA GLY A 101 -1.11 4.34 12.56
C GLY A 101 -0.74 3.17 11.64
N VAL A 102 0.57 2.87 11.50
CA VAL A 102 1.04 1.72 10.70
C VAL A 102 0.55 0.40 11.29
N VAL A 103 0.62 0.25 12.61
CA VAL A 103 0.19 -0.98 13.31
C VAL A 103 -1.31 -1.21 13.12
N VAL A 104 -2.13 -0.18 13.29
CA VAL A 104 -3.59 -0.27 13.12
C VAL A 104 -3.97 -0.70 11.71
N ILE A 105 -3.28 -0.19 10.69
CA ILE A 105 -3.56 -0.57 9.30
C ILE A 105 -3.14 -2.00 9.02
N ARG A 106 -1.97 -2.45 9.50
CA ARG A 106 -1.56 -3.85 9.37
C ARG A 106 -2.55 -4.78 10.04
N ALA A 107 -3.06 -4.41 11.22
CA ALA A 107 -4.12 -5.14 11.90
C ALA A 107 -5.41 -5.18 11.06
N ALA A 108 -5.84 -4.04 10.50
CA ALA A 108 -7.02 -3.99 9.64
C ALA A 108 -6.86 -4.83 8.35
N GLN A 109 -5.68 -4.79 7.73
CA GLN A 109 -5.37 -5.61 6.55
C GLN A 109 -5.35 -7.10 6.86
N SER A 110 -4.81 -7.49 8.02
CA SER A 110 -4.81 -8.86 8.52
C SER A 110 -6.24 -9.37 8.72
N MET A 111 -7.07 -8.61 9.44
CA MET A 111 -8.49 -8.92 9.66
C MET A 111 -9.28 -9.04 8.34
N LEU A 112 -8.98 -8.18 7.36
CA LEU A 112 -9.63 -8.21 6.05
C LEU A 112 -9.14 -9.36 5.16
N SER A 113 -7.91 -9.83 5.35
CA SER A 113 -7.32 -10.90 4.53
C SER A 113 -7.75 -12.31 4.94
N GLY A 114 -8.46 -12.45 6.07
CA GLY A 114 -8.92 -13.74 6.59
C GLY A 114 -7.80 -14.72 6.97
N THR A 115 -6.54 -14.30 6.81
CA THR A 115 -5.34 -15.04 7.22
C THR A 115 -5.03 -14.58 8.63
N GLY A 116 -5.07 -15.51 9.59
CA GLY A 116 -4.87 -15.22 11.01
C GLY A 116 -3.68 -14.31 11.24
N ALA A 117 -3.86 -13.31 12.11
CA ALA A 117 -2.89 -12.28 12.35
C ALA A 117 -1.56 -12.85 12.89
N ASP A 118 -0.56 -12.92 12.02
CA ASP A 118 0.84 -12.99 12.44
C ASP A 118 1.27 -11.56 12.83
N PHE A 119 1.17 -11.26 14.12
CA PHE A 119 1.66 -10.02 14.72
C PHE A 119 3.18 -10.06 14.84
#